data_AF-A0A6F9AK64-F1
#
_entry.id   AF-A0A6F9AK64-F1
#
_cell.length_a   1.000
_cell.length_b   1.000
_cell.length_c   1.000
_cell.angle_alpha   90.00
_cell.angle_beta   90.00
_cell.angle_gamma   90.00
#
_symmetry.space_group_name_H-M   'P 1'
#
loop_
_entity.id
_entity.type
_entity.pdbx_description
1 polymer ?
#
loop_
_entity_poly.entity_id
_entity_poly.type
_entity_poly.pdbx_seq_one_letter_code
_entity_poly.pdbx_strand_id
1 'polypeptide(L)'
;MCVLQRNNIYINDNVLQAAHEVDAVRVVSCLSTCIFPDKTTYPINETMVTGHVWCLCVCMCVVDSQLQSYLFLNLQIHNGPPHESNFGYSYAKRMIDVHNRAYYQQRGRCYTAVIPTNVFGPHDNFNIEDGHVLPGLIHKAYIAQKEGSPLVVWGSGTPRRQFIYSLDLARLFLWVLREYPEVDPIILSVGEEEEVSIKEAAEAVVEALGFKGQVTVSFQLGAWPDIQLKHTHKHSPSRSLSFILTCSLTHTLSVVVAVFDSLTPVLQYDTTKADGQFKKTASNAKLLRYRPNFTFTPFKQALKETCDWFVANYNTARK
;
A
#
# COMPACT_ATOMS: atom_id res chain seq x y z
N MET A 1 -7.93 -3.38 19.07
CA MET A 1 -7.14 -4.55 18.62
C MET A 1 -7.80 -5.90 18.92
N CYS A 2 -8.14 -6.22 20.18
CA CYS A 2 -8.77 -7.51 20.54
C CYS A 2 -10.11 -7.78 19.82
N VAL A 3 -10.98 -6.77 19.71
CA VAL A 3 -12.28 -6.90 19.00
C VAL A 3 -12.09 -7.27 17.52
N LEU A 4 -11.17 -6.57 16.82
CA LEU A 4 -10.86 -6.86 15.43
C LEU A 4 -10.34 -8.29 15.24
N GLN A 5 -9.45 -8.76 16.12
CA GLN A 5 -8.95 -10.13 16.08
C GLN A 5 -10.07 -11.15 16.28
N ARG A 6 -10.84 -11.03 17.37
CA ARG A 6 -11.91 -11.98 17.71
C ARG A 6 -12.98 -12.04 16.64
N ASN A 7 -13.43 -10.89 16.16
CA ASN A 7 -14.46 -10.84 15.12
C ASN A 7 -13.98 -11.52 13.83
N ASN A 8 -12.74 -11.27 13.40
CA ASN A 8 -12.21 -11.93 12.20
C ASN A 8 -12.05 -13.44 12.41
N ILE A 9 -11.56 -13.90 13.57
CA ILE A 9 -11.46 -15.34 13.86
C ILE A 9 -12.84 -16.00 13.80
N TYR A 10 -13.85 -15.42 14.47
CA TYR A 10 -15.21 -15.98 14.46
C TYR A 10 -15.82 -16.00 13.05
N ILE A 11 -15.65 -14.93 12.27
CA ILE A 11 -16.15 -14.90 10.89
C ILE A 11 -15.47 -15.99 10.06
N ASN A 12 -14.14 -16.09 10.13
CA ASN A 12 -13.37 -17.04 9.33
C ASN A 12 -13.71 -18.49 9.70
N ASP A 13 -13.79 -18.79 10.99
CA ASP A 13 -14.16 -20.11 11.50
C ASP A 13 -15.57 -20.50 11.07
N ASN A 14 -16.56 -19.65 11.33
CA ASN A 14 -17.96 -19.90 10.97
C ASN A 14 -18.13 -20.12 9.47
N VAL A 15 -17.49 -19.31 8.62
CA VAL A 15 -17.62 -19.43 7.17
C VAL A 15 -16.96 -20.70 6.64
N LEU A 16 -15.74 -21.02 7.09
CA LEU A 16 -15.04 -22.23 6.63
C LEU A 16 -15.72 -23.51 7.13
N GLN A 17 -16.19 -23.51 8.38
CA GLN A 17 -16.91 -24.63 8.96
C GLN A 17 -18.27 -24.82 8.28
N ALA A 18 -19.05 -23.76 8.07
CA ALA A 18 -20.32 -23.87 7.36
C ALA A 18 -20.13 -24.34 5.90
N ALA A 19 -19.09 -23.84 5.22
CA ALA A 19 -18.76 -24.31 3.87
C ALA A 19 -18.39 -25.81 3.86
N HIS A 20 -17.71 -26.28 4.89
CA HIS A 20 -17.42 -27.70 5.05
C HIS A 20 -18.67 -28.54 5.28
N GLU A 21 -19.58 -28.08 6.15
CA GLU A 21 -20.83 -28.77 6.49
C GLU A 21 -21.79 -28.93 5.31
N VAL A 22 -21.77 -27.98 4.37
CA VAL A 22 -22.55 -28.06 3.11
C VAL A 22 -21.79 -28.70 1.96
N ASP A 23 -20.67 -29.36 2.24
CA ASP A 23 -19.81 -30.03 1.25
C ASP A 23 -19.34 -29.12 0.11
N ALA A 24 -19.09 -27.83 0.38
CA ALA A 24 -18.60 -26.91 -0.61
C ALA A 24 -17.31 -27.45 -1.26
N VAL A 25 -17.31 -27.52 -2.59
CA VAL A 25 -16.20 -28.09 -3.38
C VAL A 25 -14.95 -27.21 -3.29
N ARG A 26 -15.14 -25.89 -3.21
CA ARG A 26 -14.05 -24.91 -3.19
C ARG A 26 -14.44 -23.70 -2.37
N VAL A 27 -13.48 -23.19 -1.61
CA VAL A 27 -13.56 -21.92 -0.91
C VAL A 27 -12.32 -21.12 -1.25
N VAL A 28 -12.50 -19.86 -1.63
CA VAL A 28 -11.41 -18.91 -1.90
C VAL A 28 -11.54 -17.76 -0.91
N SER A 29 -10.70 -17.78 0.11
CA SER A 29 -10.63 -16.72 1.11
C SER A 29 -9.79 -15.53 0.63
N CYS A 30 -9.93 -14.37 1.27
CA CYS A 30 -9.16 -13.17 0.97
C CYS A 30 -8.23 -12.79 2.13
N LEU A 31 -6.93 -12.82 1.89
CA LEU A 31 -5.87 -12.39 2.79
C LEU A 31 -5.46 -10.94 2.49
N SER A 32 -4.27 -10.52 2.95
CA SER A 32 -3.70 -9.21 2.66
C SER A 32 -2.19 -9.24 2.81
N THR A 33 -1.45 -8.40 2.09
CA THR A 33 0.01 -8.27 2.28
C THR A 33 0.41 -7.74 3.66
N CYS A 34 -0.50 -7.16 4.45
CA CYS A 34 -0.18 -6.74 5.82
C CYS A 34 0.05 -7.91 6.80
N ILE A 35 -0.25 -9.14 6.39
CA ILE A 35 -0.03 -10.32 7.23
C ILE A 35 1.43 -10.77 7.22
N PHE A 36 2.24 -10.32 6.27
CA PHE A 36 3.64 -10.75 6.18
C PHE A 36 4.47 -10.24 7.38
N PRO A 37 5.59 -10.89 7.68
CA PRO A 37 6.47 -10.45 8.75
C PRO A 37 6.94 -9.01 8.54
N ASP A 38 7.05 -8.25 9.64
CA ASP A 38 7.53 -6.87 9.59
C ASP A 38 8.99 -6.80 9.12
N LYS A 39 9.82 -7.70 9.65
CA LYS A 39 11.22 -7.88 9.26
C LYS A 39 11.31 -9.04 8.27
N THR A 40 11.36 -8.71 6.99
CA THR A 40 11.43 -9.69 5.89
C THR A 40 12.35 -9.21 4.77
N THR A 41 12.79 -10.13 3.92
CA THR A 41 13.44 -9.81 2.65
C THR A 41 12.39 -9.52 1.58
N TYR A 42 12.75 -8.69 0.60
CA TYR A 42 11.90 -8.33 -0.53
C TYR A 42 12.46 -8.92 -1.83
N PRO A 43 11.61 -9.30 -2.80
CA PRO A 43 10.14 -9.25 -2.73
C PRO A 43 9.56 -10.35 -1.83
N ILE A 44 8.44 -10.04 -1.15
CA ILE A 44 7.67 -11.05 -0.43
C ILE A 44 6.94 -11.95 -1.42
N ASN A 45 6.85 -13.24 -1.11
CA ASN A 45 6.26 -14.24 -1.98
C ASN A 45 5.57 -15.35 -1.15
N GLU A 46 4.88 -16.23 -1.84
CA GLU A 46 4.14 -17.38 -1.30
C GLU A 46 5.00 -18.64 -1.34
N THR A 47 6.33 -18.52 -1.43
CA THR A 47 7.20 -19.70 -1.46
C THR A 47 7.52 -20.18 -0.06
N MET A 48 7.68 -21.50 0.03
CA MET A 48 8.28 -22.15 1.17
C MET A 48 9.76 -21.77 1.24
N VAL A 49 10.16 -20.99 2.24
CA VAL A 49 11.59 -20.81 2.55
C VAL A 49 12.08 -22.15 3.10
N THR A 50 12.86 -22.86 2.29
CA THR A 50 13.58 -24.07 2.71
C THR A 50 14.74 -23.67 3.62
N GLY A 51 14.44 -23.19 4.82
CA GLY A 51 15.41 -22.91 5.86
C GLY A 51 15.02 -23.73 7.07
N HIS A 52 15.94 -24.57 7.55
CA HIS A 52 15.78 -25.31 8.80
C HIS A 52 15.59 -24.35 9.98
N VAL A 53 14.37 -23.87 10.19
CA VAL A 53 13.99 -23.16 11.41
C VAL A 53 13.59 -24.22 12.41
N TRP A 54 14.56 -24.72 13.16
CA TRP A 54 14.33 -25.48 14.37
C TRP A 54 13.62 -24.56 15.37
N CYS A 55 12.29 -24.50 15.30
CA CYS A 55 11.50 -23.87 16.35
C CYS A 55 11.54 -24.81 17.56
N LEU A 56 12.46 -24.53 18.49
CA LEU A 56 12.44 -25.06 19.85
C LEU A 56 11.20 -24.51 20.57
N CYS A 57 10.04 -25.08 20.28
CA CYS A 57 8.83 -24.81 21.03
C CYS A 57 8.88 -25.64 22.32
N VAL A 58 9.31 -24.99 23.41
CA VAL A 58 9.11 -25.47 24.77
C VAL A 58 7.63 -25.29 25.13
N CYS A 59 6.78 -26.19 24.64
CA CYS A 59 5.48 -26.44 25.26
C CYS A 59 5.07 -27.88 24.95
N MET A 60 5.59 -28.79 25.75
CA MET A 60 5.22 -30.20 25.73
C MET A 60 3.92 -30.37 26.52
N CYS A 61 2.79 -30.08 25.89
CA CYS A 61 1.48 -30.53 26.34
C CYS A 61 0.57 -30.76 25.13
N VAL A 62 0.45 -32.04 24.76
CA VAL A 62 -0.62 -32.66 23.95
C VAL A 62 -0.67 -32.27 22.47
N VAL A 63 0.35 -32.63 21.69
CA VAL A 63 0.12 -33.02 20.29
C VAL A 63 1.10 -34.15 19.94
N ASP A 64 0.58 -35.20 19.30
CA ASP A 64 1.32 -36.36 18.79
C ASP A 64 2.63 -35.95 18.08
N SER A 65 3.74 -36.57 18.46
CA SER A 65 5.09 -36.28 17.96
C SER A 65 5.26 -36.57 16.47
N GLN A 66 4.33 -37.28 15.82
CA GLN A 66 4.33 -37.48 14.37
C GLN A 66 3.72 -36.31 13.57
N LEU A 67 2.93 -35.43 14.19
CA LEU A 67 2.34 -34.26 13.53
C LEU A 67 3.30 -33.07 13.44
N GLN A 68 4.32 -33.03 14.30
CA GLN A 68 5.13 -31.84 14.53
C GLN A 68 6.16 -31.56 13.41
N SER A 69 6.57 -32.58 12.66
CA SER A 69 7.59 -32.47 11.61
C SER A 69 7.04 -32.04 10.23
N TYR A 70 5.72 -32.07 10.02
CA TYR A 70 5.10 -31.72 8.73
C TYR A 70 4.19 -30.48 8.78
N LEU A 71 3.82 -29.99 9.97
CA LEU A 71 2.85 -28.89 10.13
C LEU A 71 3.48 -27.48 10.15
N PHE A 72 4.80 -27.36 10.31
CA PHE A 72 5.45 -26.06 10.42
C PHE A 72 5.77 -25.44 9.05
N LEU A 73 4.81 -24.64 8.56
CA LEU A 73 4.99 -23.23 8.19
C LEU A 73 6.32 -22.87 7.48
N ASN A 74 6.46 -23.24 6.21
CA ASN A 74 7.59 -22.73 5.42
C ASN A 74 7.24 -21.50 4.58
N LEU A 75 5.95 -21.12 4.44
CA LEU A 75 5.60 -19.91 3.70
C LEU A 75 6.14 -18.65 4.37
N GLN A 76 6.72 -17.74 3.59
CA GLN A 76 7.17 -16.42 4.08
C GLN A 76 6.11 -15.68 4.91
N ILE A 77 4.83 -15.92 4.63
CA ILE A 77 3.67 -15.40 5.38
C ILE A 77 3.80 -15.63 6.88
N HIS A 78 4.43 -16.72 7.32
CA HIS A 78 4.52 -17.09 8.73
C HIS A 78 5.94 -17.00 9.33
N ASN A 79 6.91 -16.53 8.55
CA ASN A 79 8.33 -16.48 8.93
C ASN A 79 8.66 -15.24 9.77
N GLY A 80 7.98 -15.08 10.90
CA GLY A 80 8.15 -13.97 11.85
C GLY A 80 6.85 -13.22 12.15
N PRO A 81 6.85 -12.36 13.18
CA PRO A 81 5.65 -11.63 13.58
C PRO A 81 5.26 -10.55 12.55
N PRO A 82 3.96 -10.29 12.35
CA PRO A 82 3.50 -9.15 11.56
C PRO A 82 3.78 -7.83 12.29
N HIS A 83 3.62 -6.71 11.59
CA HIS A 83 3.79 -5.37 12.18
C HIS A 83 2.81 -5.13 13.35
N GLU A 84 3.28 -4.45 14.40
CA GLU A 84 2.53 -4.31 15.66
C GLU A 84 1.26 -3.46 15.54
N SER A 85 1.19 -2.53 14.59
CA SER A 85 0.02 -1.64 14.46
C SER A 85 -1.31 -2.36 14.21
N ASN A 86 -1.28 -3.55 13.60
CA ASN A 86 -2.48 -4.30 13.26
C ASN A 86 -2.36 -5.82 13.50
N PHE A 87 -1.48 -6.23 14.43
CA PHE A 87 -1.15 -7.66 14.64
C PHE A 87 -2.38 -8.55 14.85
N GLY A 88 -3.40 -8.07 15.56
CA GLY A 88 -4.63 -8.84 15.83
C GLY A 88 -5.40 -9.20 14.55
N TYR A 89 -5.51 -8.26 13.60
CA TYR A 89 -6.07 -8.53 12.29
C TYR A 89 -5.17 -9.45 11.47
N SER A 90 -3.86 -9.18 11.49
CA SER A 90 -2.87 -9.92 10.71
C SER A 90 -2.81 -11.40 11.10
N TYR A 91 -2.78 -11.72 12.40
CA TYR A 91 -2.84 -13.12 12.86
C TYR A 91 -4.17 -13.78 12.55
N ALA A 92 -5.31 -13.08 12.71
CA ALA A 92 -6.61 -13.65 12.37
C ALA A 92 -6.69 -14.05 10.88
N LYS A 93 -6.07 -13.27 9.99
CA LYS A 93 -5.93 -13.62 8.56
C LYS A 93 -4.94 -14.76 8.32
N ARG A 94 -3.80 -14.81 9.02
CA ARG A 94 -2.87 -15.96 8.92
C ARG A 94 -3.53 -17.29 9.29
N MET A 95 -4.45 -17.29 10.24
CA MET A 95 -5.16 -18.51 10.64
C MET A 95 -6.05 -19.09 9.54
N ILE A 96 -6.47 -18.30 8.54
CA ILE A 96 -7.19 -18.81 7.37
C ILE A 96 -6.30 -19.80 6.59
N ASP A 97 -5.03 -19.48 6.34
CA ASP A 97 -4.10 -20.38 5.65
C ASP A 97 -3.88 -21.67 6.45
N VAL A 98 -3.79 -21.55 7.78
CA VAL A 98 -3.69 -22.72 8.68
C VAL A 98 -4.95 -23.59 8.58
N HIS A 99 -6.15 -23.00 8.61
CA HIS A 99 -7.40 -23.73 8.47
C HIS A 99 -7.50 -24.42 7.10
N ASN A 100 -7.17 -23.72 6.02
CA ASN A 100 -7.17 -24.27 4.66
C ASN A 100 -6.28 -25.52 4.55
N ARG A 101 -5.05 -25.46 5.07
CA ARG A 101 -4.13 -26.61 5.11
C ARG A 101 -4.67 -27.74 5.97
N ALA A 102 -5.25 -27.45 7.14
CA ALA A 102 -5.81 -28.45 8.03
C ALA A 102 -6.99 -29.20 7.38
N TYR A 103 -7.92 -28.48 6.75
CA TYR A 103 -9.02 -29.09 5.99
C TYR A 103 -8.53 -29.93 4.82
N TYR A 104 -7.49 -29.48 4.11
CA TYR A 104 -6.88 -30.27 3.04
C TYR A 104 -6.25 -31.56 3.58
N GLN A 105 -5.45 -31.48 4.64
CA GLN A 105 -4.75 -32.63 5.21
C GLN A 105 -5.71 -33.68 5.78
N GLN A 106 -6.76 -33.24 6.50
CA GLN A 106 -7.68 -34.16 7.16
C GLN A 106 -8.79 -34.67 6.23
N ARG A 107 -9.23 -33.85 5.27
CA ARG A 107 -10.47 -34.07 4.50
C ARG A 107 -10.31 -33.94 2.98
N GLY A 108 -9.09 -33.68 2.49
CA GLY A 108 -8.82 -33.51 1.06
C GLY A 108 -9.51 -32.30 0.43
N ARG A 109 -9.97 -31.32 1.22
CA ARG A 109 -10.69 -30.14 0.71
C ARG A 109 -9.71 -29.09 0.19
N CYS A 110 -9.83 -28.73 -1.08
CA CYS A 110 -9.02 -27.68 -1.69
C CYS A 110 -9.60 -26.29 -1.38
N TYR A 111 -9.53 -25.88 -0.11
CA TYR A 111 -9.75 -24.50 0.29
C TYR A 111 -8.46 -23.73 0.14
N THR A 112 -8.53 -22.52 -0.42
CA THR A 112 -7.36 -21.72 -0.75
C THR A 112 -7.62 -20.25 -0.41
N ALA A 113 -6.64 -19.40 -0.65
CA ALA A 113 -6.80 -17.97 -0.46
C ALA A 113 -6.01 -17.16 -1.48
N VAL A 114 -6.44 -15.93 -1.70
CA VAL A 114 -5.71 -14.95 -2.49
C VAL A 114 -5.16 -13.85 -1.59
N ILE A 115 -4.04 -13.26 -1.99
CA ILE A 115 -3.37 -12.18 -1.27
C ILE A 115 -3.29 -10.97 -2.20
N PRO A 116 -4.31 -10.11 -2.22
CA PRO A 116 -4.23 -8.86 -2.95
C PRO A 116 -3.27 -7.87 -2.26
N THR A 117 -2.66 -7.00 -3.06
CA THR A 117 -1.95 -5.79 -2.58
C THR A 117 -2.95 -4.68 -2.27
N ASN A 118 -2.60 -3.40 -2.48
CA ASN A 118 -3.49 -2.30 -2.15
C ASN A 118 -4.61 -2.19 -3.19
N VAL A 119 -5.81 -2.68 -2.85
CA VAL A 119 -6.97 -2.61 -3.74
C VAL A 119 -7.53 -1.19 -3.76
N PHE A 120 -7.96 -0.73 -4.94
CA PHE A 120 -8.75 0.49 -5.08
C PHE A 120 -9.78 0.35 -6.20
N GLY A 121 -10.84 1.15 -6.14
CA GLY A 121 -11.83 1.23 -7.21
C GLY A 121 -13.18 1.81 -6.79
N PRO A 122 -14.19 1.72 -7.65
CA PRO A 122 -15.57 2.01 -7.29
C PRO A 122 -16.01 1.30 -6.00
N HIS A 123 -16.89 1.94 -5.23
CA HIS A 123 -17.45 1.42 -3.96
C HIS A 123 -16.45 1.22 -2.80
N ASP A 124 -15.22 1.72 -2.92
CA ASP A 124 -14.26 1.73 -1.81
C ASP A 124 -14.75 2.59 -0.62
N ASN A 125 -14.04 2.50 0.51
CA ASN A 125 -14.23 3.41 1.63
C ASN A 125 -13.41 4.68 1.44
N PHE A 126 -14.07 5.77 1.06
CA PHE A 126 -13.47 7.08 0.84
C PHE A 126 -13.39 7.93 2.11
N ASN A 127 -13.66 7.37 3.28
CA ASN A 127 -13.47 8.08 4.54
C ASN A 127 -11.99 8.50 4.71
N ILE A 128 -11.77 9.73 5.16
CA ILE A 128 -10.43 10.34 5.21
C ILE A 128 -9.59 9.81 6.38
N GLU A 129 -10.25 9.41 7.47
CA GLU A 129 -9.59 8.96 8.71
C GLU A 129 -9.44 7.43 8.72
N ASP A 130 -10.48 6.71 8.30
CA ASP A 130 -10.57 5.25 8.36
C ASP A 130 -10.30 4.55 7.02
N GLY A 131 -10.24 5.31 5.91
CA GLY A 131 -10.06 4.78 4.57
C GLY A 131 -8.62 4.39 4.24
N HIS A 132 -8.45 3.68 3.12
CA HIS A 132 -7.13 3.42 2.58
C HIS A 132 -6.52 4.68 1.95
N VAL A 133 -5.20 4.66 1.76
CA VAL A 133 -4.44 5.84 1.30
C VAL A 133 -5.00 6.41 -0.02
N LEU A 134 -5.25 5.57 -1.03
CA LEU A 134 -5.70 6.04 -2.35
C LEU A 134 -7.14 6.59 -2.35
N PRO A 135 -8.17 5.91 -1.81
CA PRO A 135 -9.51 6.50 -1.72
C PRO A 135 -9.54 7.73 -0.80
N GLY A 136 -8.75 7.76 0.28
CA GLY A 136 -8.58 8.94 1.11
C GLY A 136 -7.98 10.13 0.36
N LEU A 137 -6.97 9.89 -0.49
CA LEU A 137 -6.39 10.92 -1.36
C LEU A 137 -7.40 11.45 -2.39
N ILE A 138 -8.20 10.57 -3.01
CA ILE A 138 -9.26 10.97 -3.94
C ILE A 138 -10.26 11.90 -3.24
N HIS A 139 -10.71 11.54 -2.03
CA HIS A 139 -11.66 12.36 -1.29
C HIS A 139 -11.06 13.72 -0.87
N LYS A 140 -9.83 13.72 -0.34
CA LYS A 140 -9.13 14.98 0.01
C LYS A 140 -8.96 15.88 -1.21
N ALA A 141 -8.56 15.31 -2.36
CA ALA A 141 -8.36 16.07 -3.59
C ALA A 141 -9.68 16.66 -4.11
N TYR A 142 -10.78 15.91 -4.00
CA TYR A 142 -12.12 16.37 -4.36
C TYR A 142 -12.59 17.54 -3.48
N ILE A 143 -12.40 17.47 -2.16
CA ILE A 143 -12.72 18.57 -1.23
C ILE A 143 -11.86 19.80 -1.56
N ALA A 144 -10.55 19.59 -1.69
CA ALA A 144 -9.60 20.65 -2.03
C ALA A 144 -9.98 21.37 -3.33
N GLN A 145 -10.43 20.63 -4.35
CA GLN A 145 -10.86 21.19 -5.63
C GLN A 145 -12.10 22.07 -5.49
N LYS A 146 -13.06 21.65 -4.65
CA LYS A 146 -14.30 22.38 -4.39
C LYS A 146 -14.07 23.65 -3.58
N GLU A 147 -13.16 23.59 -2.62
CA GLU A 147 -12.89 24.69 -1.69
C GLU A 147 -11.80 25.65 -2.21
N GLY A 148 -11.08 25.28 -3.26
CA GLY A 148 -9.91 26.02 -3.74
C GLY A 148 -8.74 25.98 -2.76
N SER A 149 -8.68 24.95 -1.91
CA SER A 149 -7.65 24.74 -0.90
C SER A 149 -6.55 23.80 -1.41
N PRO A 150 -5.35 23.81 -0.79
CA PRO A 150 -4.29 22.88 -1.15
C PRO A 150 -4.63 21.43 -0.71
N LEU A 151 -4.25 20.44 -1.52
CA LEU A 151 -4.31 19.03 -1.14
C LEU A 151 -3.20 18.70 -0.14
N VAL A 152 -3.58 18.34 1.08
CA VAL A 152 -2.65 17.92 2.14
C VAL A 152 -2.50 16.39 2.16
N VAL A 153 -1.36 15.91 1.71
CA VAL A 153 -0.92 14.51 1.78
C VAL A 153 -0.24 14.27 3.13
N TRP A 154 -0.56 13.15 3.79
CA TRP A 154 0.06 12.81 5.07
C TRP A 154 1.37 12.03 4.86
N GLY A 155 2.41 12.42 5.59
CA GLY A 155 3.76 11.87 5.47
C GLY A 155 4.60 12.55 4.39
N SER A 156 5.80 12.02 4.15
CA SER A 156 6.78 12.46 3.15
C SER A 156 6.41 12.11 1.71
N GLY A 157 5.45 11.21 1.51
CA GLY A 157 5.07 10.70 0.18
C GLY A 157 6.06 9.70 -0.42
N THR A 158 7.18 9.41 0.26
CA THR A 158 8.22 8.47 -0.21
C THR A 158 7.86 6.98 -0.16
N PRO A 159 6.97 6.48 0.72
CA PRO A 159 6.61 5.06 0.74
C PRO A 159 6.08 4.58 -0.60
N ARG A 160 6.43 3.34 -0.97
CA ARG A 160 6.03 2.73 -2.24
C ARG A 160 5.05 1.59 -2.03
N ARG A 161 4.08 1.46 -2.93
CA ARG A 161 2.98 0.49 -2.86
C ARG A 161 2.63 -0.03 -4.25
N GLN A 162 2.28 -1.30 -4.31
CA GLN A 162 1.61 -1.89 -5.47
C GLN A 162 0.10 -1.71 -5.29
N PHE A 163 -0.54 -1.11 -6.29
CA PHE A 163 -1.99 -0.93 -6.32
C PHE A 163 -2.59 -1.86 -7.36
N ILE A 164 -3.69 -2.52 -7.00
CA ILE A 164 -4.44 -3.38 -7.92
C ILE A 164 -5.86 -2.84 -8.06
N TYR A 165 -6.30 -2.68 -9.30
CA TYR A 165 -7.65 -2.21 -9.58
C TYR A 165 -8.67 -3.29 -9.22
N SER A 166 -9.75 -2.90 -8.53
CA SER A 166 -10.80 -3.83 -8.06
C SER A 166 -11.40 -4.69 -9.17
N LEU A 167 -11.56 -4.15 -10.39
CA LEU A 167 -12.08 -4.91 -11.54
C LEU A 167 -11.08 -5.96 -12.06
N ASP A 168 -9.78 -5.67 -12.01
CA ASP A 168 -8.74 -6.66 -12.35
C ASP A 168 -8.66 -7.75 -11.29
N LEU A 169 -8.71 -7.35 -10.02
CA LEU A 169 -8.78 -8.28 -8.91
C LEU A 169 -10.01 -9.18 -9.01
N ALA A 170 -11.17 -8.66 -9.40
CA ALA A 170 -12.38 -9.47 -9.61
C ALA A 170 -12.21 -10.51 -10.72
N ARG A 171 -11.59 -10.13 -11.86
CA ARG A 171 -11.27 -11.07 -12.96
C ARG A 171 -10.35 -12.19 -12.46
N LEU A 172 -9.32 -11.84 -11.69
CA LEU A 172 -8.39 -12.80 -11.11
C LEU A 172 -9.05 -13.69 -10.05
N PHE A 173 -9.92 -13.15 -9.19
CA PHE A 173 -10.69 -13.92 -8.21
C PHE A 173 -11.56 -14.98 -8.86
N LEU A 174 -12.26 -14.61 -9.94
CA LEU A 174 -13.08 -15.55 -10.71
C LEU A 174 -12.23 -16.66 -11.33
N TRP A 175 -11.04 -16.31 -11.84
CA TRP A 175 -10.09 -17.28 -12.34
C TRP A 175 -9.61 -18.23 -11.22
N VAL A 176 -9.21 -17.72 -10.06
CA VAL A 176 -8.81 -18.54 -8.91
C VAL A 176 -9.93 -19.50 -8.50
N LEU A 177 -11.17 -19.00 -8.43
CA LEU A 177 -12.33 -19.81 -8.10
C LEU A 177 -12.59 -20.92 -9.12
N ARG A 178 -12.25 -20.73 -10.41
CA ARG A 178 -12.54 -21.72 -11.47
C ARG A 178 -11.38 -22.69 -11.71
N GLU A 179 -10.15 -22.21 -11.71
CA GLU A 179 -9.02 -22.92 -12.31
C GLU A 179 -7.86 -23.18 -11.35
N TYR A 180 -7.67 -22.38 -10.31
CA TYR A 180 -6.48 -22.50 -9.46
C TYR A 180 -6.56 -23.76 -8.56
N PRO A 181 -5.57 -24.67 -8.65
CA PRO A 181 -5.68 -25.99 -8.03
C PRO A 181 -5.04 -26.11 -6.65
N GLU A 182 -4.25 -25.13 -6.22
CA GLU A 182 -3.43 -25.25 -5.01
C GLU A 182 -4.14 -24.76 -3.74
N VAL A 183 -3.84 -25.42 -2.62
CA VAL A 183 -4.22 -24.97 -1.27
C VAL A 183 -3.38 -23.77 -0.83
N ASP A 184 -2.13 -23.73 -1.27
CA ASP A 184 -1.23 -22.62 -1.01
C ASP A 184 -1.80 -21.34 -1.63
N PRO A 185 -1.76 -20.21 -0.89
CA PRO A 185 -2.31 -18.97 -1.39
C PRO A 185 -1.54 -18.44 -2.61
N ILE A 186 -2.17 -17.49 -3.30
CA ILE A 186 -1.59 -16.79 -4.45
C ILE A 186 -1.72 -15.28 -4.31
N ILE A 187 -0.63 -14.56 -4.52
CA ILE A 187 -0.54 -13.11 -4.57
C ILE A 187 -1.15 -12.63 -5.88
N LEU A 188 -2.15 -11.76 -5.75
CA LEU A 188 -2.78 -11.09 -6.88
C LEU A 188 -2.33 -9.63 -6.86
N SER A 189 -1.25 -9.37 -7.60
CA SER A 189 -0.62 -8.05 -7.66
C SER A 189 -0.09 -7.77 -9.07
N VAL A 190 0.03 -6.48 -9.38
CA VAL A 190 0.91 -5.98 -10.43
C VAL A 190 2.38 -6.35 -10.16
N GLY A 191 3.23 -6.18 -11.16
CA GLY A 191 4.67 -6.44 -11.06
C GLY A 191 5.37 -5.56 -10.03
N GLU A 192 6.62 -5.89 -9.72
CA GLU A 192 7.45 -5.14 -8.76
C GLU A 192 7.88 -3.79 -9.37
N GLU A 193 8.03 -3.77 -10.69
CA GLU A 193 8.34 -2.62 -11.53
C GLU A 193 7.19 -1.61 -11.63
N GLU A 194 5.95 -2.04 -11.36
CA GLU A 194 4.76 -1.18 -11.36
C GLU A 194 4.43 -0.61 -9.96
N GLU A 195 5.29 -0.82 -8.98
CA GLU A 195 5.17 -0.19 -7.66
C GLU A 195 5.23 1.34 -7.81
N VAL A 196 4.33 2.09 -7.18
CA VAL A 196 4.29 3.57 -7.21
C VAL A 196 4.43 4.15 -5.81
N SER A 197 5.06 5.31 -5.69
CA SER A 197 5.13 6.08 -4.46
C SER A 197 3.81 6.77 -4.14
N ILE A 198 3.58 7.09 -2.87
CA ILE A 198 2.41 7.88 -2.47
C ILE A 198 2.41 9.26 -3.14
N LYS A 199 3.59 9.84 -3.38
CA LYS A 199 3.74 11.07 -4.17
C LYS A 199 3.24 10.88 -5.61
N GLU A 200 3.73 9.88 -6.33
CA GLU A 200 3.30 9.59 -7.71
C GLU A 200 1.79 9.29 -7.77
N ALA A 201 1.26 8.59 -6.77
CA ALA A 201 -0.17 8.35 -6.65
C ALA A 201 -0.99 9.64 -6.42
N ALA A 202 -0.53 10.54 -5.54
CA ALA A 202 -1.18 11.82 -5.29
C ALA A 202 -1.17 12.72 -6.55
N GLU A 203 -0.04 12.77 -7.25
CA GLU A 203 0.08 13.48 -8.54
C GLU A 203 -0.90 12.93 -9.59
N ALA A 204 -1.02 11.60 -9.69
CA ALA A 204 -1.97 10.96 -10.58
C ALA A 204 -3.44 11.24 -10.20
N VAL A 205 -3.76 11.36 -8.91
CA VAL A 205 -5.12 11.75 -8.45
C VAL A 205 -5.45 13.18 -8.87
N VAL A 206 -4.50 14.10 -8.68
CA VAL A 206 -4.63 15.52 -9.06
C VAL A 206 -4.86 15.65 -10.57
N GLU A 207 -4.09 14.90 -11.37
CA GLU A 207 -4.26 14.79 -12.83
C GLU A 207 -5.65 14.25 -13.19
N ALA A 208 -6.07 13.15 -12.56
CA ALA A 208 -7.32 12.47 -12.86
C ALA A 208 -8.58 13.31 -12.57
N LEU A 209 -8.57 14.11 -11.49
CA LEU A 209 -9.68 15.00 -11.14
C LEU A 209 -9.67 16.33 -11.91
N GLY A 210 -8.65 16.58 -12.73
CA GLY A 210 -8.51 17.84 -13.47
C GLY A 210 -8.32 19.04 -12.53
N PHE A 211 -7.59 18.86 -11.44
CA PHE A 211 -7.32 19.93 -10.47
C PHE A 211 -6.48 21.04 -11.14
N LYS A 212 -7.04 22.26 -11.28
CA LYS A 212 -6.42 23.36 -12.03
C LYS A 212 -5.51 24.29 -11.21
N GLY A 213 -5.25 24.02 -9.94
CA GLY A 213 -4.28 24.79 -9.15
C GLY A 213 -2.84 24.58 -9.63
N GLN A 214 -1.91 25.49 -9.29
CA GLN A 214 -0.48 25.31 -9.60
C GLN A 214 0.22 24.36 -8.62
N VAL A 215 0.85 23.31 -9.17
CA VAL A 215 1.53 22.27 -8.39
C VAL A 215 2.91 22.75 -7.95
N THR A 216 3.08 23.01 -6.66
CA THR A 216 4.39 23.23 -6.05
C THR A 216 4.59 22.22 -4.92
N VAL A 217 5.60 21.36 -5.07
CA VAL A 217 6.03 20.38 -4.05
C VAL A 217 7.04 21.09 -3.16
N SER A 218 6.66 21.47 -1.94
CA SER A 218 7.61 22.00 -0.95
C SER A 218 8.17 20.86 -0.09
N PHE A 219 9.48 20.61 -0.20
CA PHE A 219 10.21 19.76 0.73
C PHE A 219 10.53 20.57 1.97
N GLN A 220 10.01 20.16 3.13
CA GLN A 220 10.58 20.60 4.40
C GLN A 220 11.74 19.66 4.70
N LEU A 221 12.95 20.06 4.32
CA LEU A 221 14.18 19.38 4.71
C LEU A 221 14.17 19.27 6.23
N GLY A 222 14.10 18.05 6.75
CA GLY A 222 14.32 17.78 8.17
C GLY A 222 15.64 18.44 8.60
N ALA A 223 15.63 19.06 9.77
CA ALA A 223 16.79 19.75 10.33
C ALA A 223 18.04 18.88 10.19
N TRP A 224 19.01 19.33 9.40
CA TRP A 224 20.35 18.77 9.41
C TRP A 224 20.98 19.16 10.75
N PRO A 225 21.66 18.25 11.46
CA PRO A 225 22.40 18.64 12.66
C PRO A 225 23.43 19.71 12.29
N ASP A 226 23.49 20.77 13.10
CA ASP A 226 24.38 21.92 12.95
C ASP A 226 25.81 21.48 12.64
N ILE A 227 26.24 21.66 11.39
CA ILE A 227 27.66 21.65 11.07
C ILE A 227 28.22 22.96 11.63
N GLN A 228 28.80 22.87 12.83
CA GLN A 228 29.64 23.89 13.42
C GLN A 228 30.80 24.22 12.47
N LEU A 229 30.65 25.29 11.69
CA LEU A 229 31.75 25.90 10.97
C LEU A 229 32.75 26.44 12.00
N LYS A 230 33.87 25.75 12.16
CA LYS A 230 35.00 26.20 12.97
C LYS A 230 35.46 27.57 12.46
N HIS A 231 35.31 28.59 13.30
CA HIS A 231 36.01 29.86 13.17
C HIS A 231 37.51 29.62 13.24
N THR A 232 38.24 30.03 12.20
CA THR A 232 39.68 30.31 12.27
C THR A 232 39.93 31.77 11.92
N HIS A 233 40.74 32.42 12.76
CA HIS A 233 40.97 33.86 12.80
C HIS A 233 42.01 34.35 11.77
N LYS A 234 41.76 35.59 11.29
CA LYS A 234 42.68 36.70 10.91
C LYS A 234 43.67 36.51 9.76
N HIS A 235 43.55 37.36 8.72
CA HIS A 235 44.36 38.60 8.53
C HIS A 235 43.95 39.36 7.24
N SER A 236 43.88 40.70 7.33
CA SER A 236 43.84 41.69 6.21
C SER A 236 45.29 42.13 5.84
N PRO A 237 45.58 43.02 4.84
CA PRO A 237 44.70 43.88 4.01
C PRO A 237 45.11 44.12 2.51
N SER A 238 44.21 44.83 1.77
CA SER A 238 44.47 45.89 0.75
C SER A 238 44.44 45.62 -0.78
N ARG A 239 43.91 46.63 -1.50
CA ARG A 239 43.98 47.02 -2.95
C ARG A 239 43.03 46.26 -3.91
N SER A 240 42.38 46.84 -4.94
CA SER A 240 42.18 48.19 -5.49
C SER A 240 41.24 48.10 -6.71
N LEU A 241 40.31 49.07 -6.88
CA LEU A 241 39.78 49.65 -8.15
C LEU A 241 39.24 48.79 -9.34
N SER A 242 38.01 49.13 -9.77
CA SER A 242 37.59 49.62 -11.13
C SER A 242 36.19 49.08 -11.50
N PHE A 243 35.09 49.85 -11.47
CA PHE A 243 34.54 50.85 -12.43
C PHE A 243 33.85 50.27 -13.70
N ILE A 244 32.54 50.58 -13.81
CA ILE A 244 31.62 50.76 -14.97
C ILE A 244 31.11 49.55 -15.79
N LEU A 245 29.78 49.32 -15.77
CA LEU A 245 28.92 49.61 -16.93
C LEU A 245 27.45 49.82 -16.55
N THR A 246 26.93 50.97 -16.94
CA THR A 246 25.54 51.44 -16.94
C THR A 246 24.68 50.71 -17.96
N CYS A 247 23.39 50.45 -17.67
CA CYS A 247 22.33 50.73 -18.64
C CYS A 247 20.96 50.85 -17.97
N SER A 248 20.30 51.96 -18.26
CA SER A 248 18.91 52.28 -17.96
C SER A 248 17.97 51.43 -18.81
N LEU A 249 16.86 50.95 -18.22
CA LEU A 249 15.55 50.83 -18.88
C LEU A 249 14.48 50.54 -17.81
N THR A 250 14.12 51.61 -17.09
CA THR A 250 12.88 51.73 -16.33
C THR A 250 11.70 51.86 -17.30
N HIS A 251 11.17 50.76 -17.86
CA HIS A 251 9.78 50.66 -18.38
C HIS A 251 9.33 49.24 -18.82
N THR A 252 9.92 48.16 -18.31
CA THR A 252 9.47 46.78 -18.66
C THR A 252 9.29 45.84 -17.47
N LEU A 253 9.38 46.35 -16.24
CA LEU A 253 9.26 45.54 -15.02
C LEU A 253 7.94 45.76 -14.24
N SER A 254 7.03 46.58 -14.76
CA SER A 254 5.72 46.80 -14.13
C SER A 254 4.60 45.91 -14.68
N VAL A 255 4.89 45.06 -15.69
CA VAL A 255 3.92 44.09 -16.26
C VAL A 255 4.27 42.64 -15.91
N VAL A 256 5.46 42.38 -15.34
CA VAL A 256 5.85 41.02 -14.87
C VAL A 256 5.63 40.85 -13.36
N VAL A 257 5.33 41.91 -12.63
CA VAL A 257 5.10 41.87 -11.17
C VAL A 257 3.60 41.85 -10.80
N ALA A 258 2.70 41.86 -11.79
CA ALA A 258 1.25 41.83 -11.59
C ALA A 258 0.56 40.51 -12.02
N VAL A 259 1.32 39.40 -12.05
CA VAL A 259 0.76 38.02 -12.07
C VAL A 259 1.46 37.18 -10.98
N PHE A 260 1.73 37.80 -9.83
CA PHE A 260 1.86 37.08 -8.56
C PHE A 260 0.46 37.03 -7.91
N ASP A 261 -0.49 36.40 -8.61
CA ASP A 261 -1.68 35.87 -7.96
C ASP A 261 -1.20 34.81 -6.97
N SER A 262 -1.14 35.19 -5.69
CA SER A 262 -1.27 34.31 -4.52
C SER A 262 -1.05 32.81 -4.78
N LEU A 263 0.21 32.40 -4.89
CA LEU A 263 0.61 31.04 -5.26
C LEU A 263 0.45 30.07 -4.10
N THR A 264 -0.74 29.50 -3.91
CA THR A 264 -0.94 28.36 -3.00
C THR A 264 -0.51 27.05 -3.69
N PRO A 265 0.46 26.29 -3.14
CA PRO A 265 0.87 24.99 -3.68
C PRO A 265 -0.31 23.99 -3.70
N VAL A 266 -0.60 23.35 -4.84
CA VAL A 266 -1.64 22.29 -4.91
C VAL A 266 -1.36 21.13 -3.97
N LEU A 267 -0.10 20.77 -3.74
CA LEU A 267 0.29 19.60 -2.94
C LEU A 267 1.12 20.06 -1.74
N GLN A 268 0.61 19.80 -0.54
CA GLN A 268 1.33 20.00 0.72
C GLN A 268 1.52 18.66 1.42
N TYR A 269 2.67 18.48 2.06
CA TYR A 269 3.01 17.26 2.79
C TYR A 269 3.03 17.55 4.28
N ASP A 270 2.20 16.84 5.04
CA ASP A 270 2.20 16.91 6.50
C ASP A 270 3.13 15.83 7.06
N THR A 271 4.39 16.20 7.27
CA THR A 271 5.43 15.33 7.83
C THR A 271 5.30 15.10 9.34
N THR A 272 4.32 15.74 10.01
CA THR A 272 4.00 15.41 11.40
C THR A 272 3.29 14.05 11.52
N LYS A 273 2.75 13.54 10.41
CA LYS A 273 2.14 12.21 10.29
C LYS A 273 3.17 11.18 9.85
N ALA A 274 3.08 9.97 10.40
CA ALA A 274 4.01 8.89 10.10
C ALA A 274 3.82 8.32 8.68
N ASP A 275 4.93 7.96 8.03
CA ASP A 275 4.99 7.39 6.68
C ASP A 275 4.49 5.93 6.58
N GLY A 276 4.31 5.27 7.72
CA GLY A 276 4.09 3.82 7.78
C GLY A 276 5.30 3.04 7.25
N GLN A 277 5.11 1.75 6.96
CA GLN A 277 6.18 0.89 6.44
C GLN A 277 6.65 1.37 5.06
N PHE A 278 7.96 1.49 4.84
CA PHE A 278 8.49 2.08 3.61
C PHE A 278 8.12 1.30 2.34
N LYS A 279 8.28 -0.03 2.36
CA LYS A 279 7.97 -0.93 1.24
C LYS A 279 7.20 -2.17 1.69
N LYS A 280 6.40 -2.72 0.77
CA LYS A 280 5.66 -4.00 0.91
C LYS A 280 5.64 -4.75 -0.42
N THR A 281 6.78 -4.71 -1.12
CA THR A 281 6.90 -5.21 -2.49
C THR A 281 6.66 -6.71 -2.54
N ALA A 282 5.58 -7.12 -3.20
CA ALA A 282 5.14 -8.49 -3.34
C ALA A 282 5.39 -9.00 -4.76
N SER A 283 5.90 -10.21 -4.88
CA SER A 283 6.18 -10.85 -6.16
C SER A 283 4.90 -11.46 -6.73
N ASN A 284 4.61 -11.18 -8.00
CA ASN A 284 3.52 -11.82 -8.75
C ASN A 284 4.02 -12.97 -9.63
N ALA A 285 5.24 -13.47 -9.41
CA ALA A 285 5.84 -14.52 -10.23
C ALA A 285 4.96 -15.79 -10.30
N LYS A 286 4.28 -16.16 -9.21
CA LYS A 286 3.34 -17.29 -9.19
C LYS A 286 2.14 -17.04 -10.11
N LEU A 287 1.54 -15.85 -10.03
CA LEU A 287 0.45 -15.44 -10.93
C LEU A 287 0.89 -15.49 -12.40
N LEU A 288 2.06 -14.94 -12.72
CA LEU A 288 2.56 -14.91 -14.10
C LEU A 288 2.91 -16.29 -14.66
N ARG A 289 3.26 -17.28 -13.81
CA ARG A 289 3.40 -18.68 -14.24
C ARG A 289 2.07 -19.27 -14.71
N TYR A 290 0.97 -18.97 -14.03
CA TYR A 290 -0.35 -19.44 -14.41
C TYR A 290 -1.00 -18.61 -15.53
N ARG A 291 -0.73 -17.31 -15.55
CA ARG A 291 -1.41 -16.32 -16.38
C ARG A 291 -0.41 -15.33 -17.00
N PRO A 292 0.53 -15.79 -17.85
CA PRO A 292 1.58 -14.93 -18.41
C PRO A 292 1.02 -13.81 -19.31
N ASN A 293 -0.16 -14.01 -19.89
CA ASN A 293 -0.81 -13.08 -20.80
C ASN A 293 -1.89 -12.21 -20.13
N PHE A 294 -2.00 -12.22 -18.79
CA PHE A 294 -2.96 -11.35 -18.11
C PHE A 294 -2.49 -9.90 -18.18
N THR A 295 -3.32 -9.03 -18.75
CA THR A 295 -3.05 -7.60 -18.86
C THR A 295 -3.81 -6.85 -17.76
N PHE A 296 -3.07 -6.16 -16.89
CA PHE A 296 -3.65 -5.25 -15.91
C PHE A 296 -4.15 -3.97 -16.57
N THR A 297 -5.17 -3.36 -15.98
CA THR A 297 -5.63 -2.04 -16.39
C THR A 297 -4.55 -1.02 -16.01
N PRO A 298 -4.09 -0.15 -16.93
CA PRO A 298 -3.07 0.84 -16.62
C PRO A 298 -3.45 1.70 -15.42
N PHE A 299 -2.52 1.92 -14.49
CA PHE A 299 -2.79 2.59 -13.20
C PHE A 299 -3.53 3.93 -13.36
N LYS A 300 -3.08 4.80 -14.26
CA LYS A 300 -3.72 6.10 -14.52
C LYS A 300 -5.14 5.96 -15.06
N GLN A 301 -5.40 4.97 -15.91
CA GLN A 301 -6.74 4.70 -16.43
C GLN A 301 -7.68 4.24 -15.32
N ALA A 302 -7.27 3.22 -14.55
CA ALA A 302 -8.05 2.71 -13.42
C ALA A 302 -8.33 3.81 -12.37
N LEU A 303 -7.35 4.68 -12.12
CA LEU A 303 -7.50 5.82 -11.23
C LEU A 303 -8.51 6.83 -11.76
N LYS A 304 -8.44 7.17 -13.06
CA LYS A 304 -9.41 8.06 -13.70
C LYS A 304 -10.83 7.53 -13.60
N GLU A 305 -11.03 6.26 -13.93
CA GLU A 305 -12.34 5.59 -13.83
C GLU A 305 -12.87 5.61 -12.38
N THR A 306 -11.99 5.42 -11.39
CA THR A 306 -12.35 5.48 -9.96
C THR A 306 -12.72 6.89 -9.51
N CYS A 307 -11.94 7.90 -9.91
CA CYS A 307 -12.23 9.31 -9.64
C CYS A 307 -13.57 9.73 -10.28
N ASP A 308 -13.80 9.37 -11.54
CA ASP A 308 -15.06 9.67 -12.24
C ASP A 308 -16.26 9.03 -11.54
N TRP A 309 -16.13 7.76 -11.15
CA TRP A 309 -17.15 7.08 -10.36
C TRP A 309 -17.41 7.80 -9.03
N PHE A 310 -16.36 8.21 -8.30
CA PHE A 310 -16.50 8.89 -7.02
C PHE A 310 -17.20 10.25 -7.17
N VAL A 311 -16.81 11.05 -8.18
CA VAL A 311 -17.44 12.34 -8.48
C VAL A 311 -18.93 12.16 -8.81
N ALA A 312 -19.25 11.19 -9.67
CA ALA A 312 -20.63 10.90 -10.09
C ALA A 312 -21.49 10.35 -8.94
N ASN A 313 -20.90 9.62 -7.99
CA ASN A 313 -21.60 8.92 -6.92
C ASN A 313 -21.30 9.50 -5.52
N TYR A 314 -20.82 10.75 -5.43
CA TYR A 314 -20.32 11.34 -4.20
C TYR A 314 -21.33 11.27 -3.04
N ASN A 315 -22.62 11.41 -3.32
CA ASN A 315 -23.68 11.40 -2.31
C ASN A 315 -23.95 10.01 -1.73
N THR A 316 -23.69 8.95 -2.47
CA THR A 316 -23.93 7.55 -2.07
C THR A 316 -22.64 6.79 -1.73
N ALA A 317 -21.48 7.35 -2.07
CA ALA A 317 -20.19 6.80 -1.72
C ALA A 317 -20.01 6.79 -0.19
N ARG A 318 -19.34 5.74 0.32
CA ARG A 318 -18.95 5.62 1.72
C ARG A 318 -17.85 6.63 2.00
N LYS A 319 -18.11 7.59 2.88
CA LYS A 319 -17.21 8.70 3.19
C LYS A 319 -17.30 9.09 4.65
#